data_AF-A0A1C6F7E1-F1
#
_entry.id   AF-A0A1C6F7E1-F1
#
_cell.length_a   1.000
_cell.length_b   1.000
_cell.length_c   1.000
_cell.angle_alpha   90.00
_cell.angle_beta   90.00
_cell.angle_gamma   90.00
#
_symmetry.space_group_name_H-M   'P 1'
#
loop_
_entity.id
_entity.type
_entity.pdbx_description
1 polymer ?
#
loop_
_entity_poly.entity_id
_entity_poly.type
_entity_poly.pdbx_seq_one_letter_code
_entity_poly.pdbx_strand_id
1 'polypeptide(L)'
;MVDKEKFYDTIEARKKLDNNYPWLEEEVWNPRLEALGEDEDDIIEFMDNADEEVLAALWSVYDELMDKFPSKKMDRAIDRYLENYQKAFNVRFK
;
A
#
# COMPACT_ATOMS: atom_id res chain seq x y z
N MET A 1 0.25 13.21 -7.23
CA MET A 1 0.86 12.11 -7.99
C MET A 1 1.77 11.28 -7.10
N VAL A 2 1.62 9.97 -7.21
CA VAL A 2 2.42 8.97 -6.50
C VAL A 2 3.89 9.05 -6.93
N ASP A 3 4.78 9.17 -5.95
CA ASP A 3 6.24 9.09 -6.12
C ASP A 3 6.65 7.61 -6.16
N LYS A 4 6.58 7.02 -7.35
CA LYS A 4 6.84 5.59 -7.56
C LYS A 4 8.27 5.20 -7.14
N GLU A 5 9.26 6.04 -7.43
CA GLU A 5 10.65 5.77 -7.08
C GLU A 5 10.80 5.61 -5.56
N LYS A 6 10.30 6.59 -4.79
CA LYS A 6 10.32 6.48 -3.31
C LYS A 6 9.50 5.31 -2.79
N PHE A 7 8.35 5.02 -3.42
CA PHE A 7 7.52 3.89 -3.01
C PHE A 7 8.30 2.56 -3.12
N TYR A 8 8.94 2.31 -4.28
CA TYR A 8 9.76 1.12 -4.50
C TYR A 8 11.01 1.10 -3.62
N ASP A 9 11.62 2.25 -3.32
CA ASP A 9 12.72 2.32 -2.35
C ASP A 9 12.30 1.79 -0.98
N THR A 10 11.05 2.04 -0.54
CA THR A 10 10.55 1.47 0.73
C THR A 10 10.41 -0.06 0.68
N ILE A 11 10.11 -0.62 -0.49
CA ILE A 11 10.01 -2.07 -0.67
C ILE A 11 11.41 -2.69 -0.57
N GLU A 12 12.39 -2.10 -1.26
CA GLU A 12 13.78 -2.53 -1.21
C GLU A 12 14.40 -2.34 0.18
N ALA A 13 14.04 -1.28 0.90
CA ALA A 13 14.42 -1.10 2.29
C ALA A 13 13.86 -2.23 3.16
N ARG A 14 12.55 -2.54 3.05
CA ARG A 14 11.91 -3.60 3.84
C ARG A 14 12.55 -4.97 3.64
N LYS A 15 12.98 -5.31 2.41
CA LYS A 15 13.64 -6.60 2.09
C LYS A 15 14.96 -6.80 2.84
N LYS A 16 15.63 -5.71 3.23
CA LYS A 16 16.94 -5.74 3.93
C LYS A 16 16.81 -5.81 5.45
N LEU A 17 15.60 -5.61 5.97
CA LEU A 17 15.34 -5.51 7.41
C LEU A 17 14.89 -6.85 8.00
N ASP A 18 15.27 -7.07 9.27
CA ASP A 18 14.76 -8.20 10.05
C ASP A 18 13.23 -8.10 10.21
N ASN A 19 12.56 -9.24 10.35
CA ASN A 19 11.12 -9.27 10.55
C ASN A 19 10.66 -8.58 11.83
N ASN A 20 11.51 -8.48 12.85
CA ASN A 20 11.25 -7.82 14.11
C ASN A 20 11.92 -6.43 14.19
N TYR A 21 12.24 -5.81 13.06
CA TYR A 21 12.86 -4.50 13.06
C TYR A 21 11.96 -3.46 13.76
N PRO A 22 12.42 -2.82 14.84
CA PRO A 22 11.54 -2.03 15.72
C PRO A 22 11.09 -0.70 15.11
N TRP A 23 11.76 -0.22 14.05
CA TRP A 23 11.49 1.09 13.44
C TRP A 23 10.78 0.99 12.08
N LEU A 24 10.07 -0.12 11.82
CA LEU A 24 9.36 -0.33 10.55
C LEU A 24 8.36 0.77 10.22
N GLU A 25 7.63 1.24 11.23
CA GLU A 25 6.64 2.31 11.06
C GLU A 25 7.30 3.61 10.59
N GLU A 26 8.33 4.07 11.30
CA GLU A 26 9.02 5.33 11.01
C GLU A 26 9.84 5.27 9.72
N GLU A 27 10.55 4.18 9.46
CA GLU A 27 11.53 4.12 8.37
C GLU A 27 11.00 3.46 7.08
N VAL A 28 9.83 2.80 7.14
CA VAL A 28 9.26 2.12 5.97
C VAL A 28 7.80 2.52 5.74
N TRP A 29 6.91 2.35 6.71
CA TRP A 29 5.46 2.54 6.48
C TRP A 29 5.11 4.02 6.29
N ASN A 30 5.63 4.92 7.14
CA ASN A 30 5.44 6.36 7.00
C ASN A 30 6.00 6.88 5.66
N PRO A 31 7.26 6.61 5.28
CA PRO A 31 7.77 6.97 3.96
C PRO A 31 6.97 6.38 2.80
N ARG A 32 6.42 5.16 2.97
CA ARG A 32 5.57 4.52 1.96
C ARG A 32 4.25 5.28 1.77
N LEU A 33 3.60 5.66 2.86
CA LEU A 33 2.40 6.50 2.83
C LEU A 33 2.69 7.88 2.22
N GLU A 34 3.81 8.50 2.60
CA GLU A 34 4.25 9.78 2.03
C GLU A 34 4.48 9.68 0.52
N ALA A 35 5.07 8.58 0.04
CA ALA A 35 5.30 8.34 -1.38
C ALA A 35 4.00 8.20 -2.19
N LEU A 36 2.90 7.74 -1.56
CA LEU A 36 1.58 7.71 -2.22
C LEU A 36 1.00 9.11 -2.45
N GLY A 37 1.38 10.09 -1.61
CA GLY A 37 0.97 11.48 -1.73
C GLY A 37 -0.41 11.77 -1.16
N GLU A 38 -1.03 12.84 -1.65
CA GLU A 38 -2.26 13.44 -1.10
C GLU A 38 -3.46 13.42 -2.07
N ASP A 39 -3.26 12.95 -3.30
CA ASP A 39 -4.32 12.92 -4.32
C ASP A 39 -5.00 11.55 -4.35
N GLU A 40 -6.26 11.49 -3.92
CA GLU A 40 -7.04 10.25 -3.84
C GLU A 40 -7.14 9.54 -5.20
N ASP A 41 -7.27 10.29 -6.30
CA ASP A 41 -7.48 9.73 -7.63
C ASP A 41 -6.21 9.08 -8.15
N ASP A 42 -5.05 9.73 -7.96
CA ASP A 42 -3.74 9.19 -8.31
C ASP A 42 -3.40 7.92 -7.51
N ILE A 43 -3.75 7.90 -6.22
CA ILE A 43 -3.52 6.74 -5.34
C ILE A 43 -4.37 5.56 -5.80
N ILE A 44 -5.65 5.80 -6.09
CA ILE A 44 -6.56 4.76 -6.58
C ILE A 44 -6.08 4.20 -7.92
N GLU A 45 -5.64 5.07 -8.84
CA GLU A 45 -5.07 4.61 -10.12
C GLU A 45 -3.83 3.73 -9.89
N PHE A 46 -2.96 4.09 -8.95
CA PHE A 46 -1.80 3.29 -8.60
C PHE A 46 -2.18 1.92 -8.00
N MET A 47 -3.16 1.90 -7.07
CA MET A 47 -3.67 0.66 -6.46
C MET A 47 -4.33 -0.27 -7.49
N ASP A 48 -5.13 0.28 -8.41
CA ASP A 48 -5.85 -0.50 -9.43
C ASP A 48 -4.89 -1.13 -10.46
N ASN A 49 -3.67 -0.59 -10.60
CA ASN A 49 -2.61 -1.10 -11.48
C ASN A 49 -1.48 -1.83 -10.73
N ALA A 50 -1.67 -2.13 -9.44
CA ALA A 50 -0.65 -2.77 -8.61
C ALA A 50 -0.32 -4.20 -9.08
N ASP A 51 0.97 -4.50 -9.20
CA ASP A 51 1.48 -5.85 -9.33
C ASP A 51 1.55 -6.55 -7.96
N GLU A 52 1.95 -7.83 -7.92
CA GLU A 52 2.03 -8.61 -6.69
C GLU A 52 2.94 -7.98 -5.62
N GLU A 53 4.05 -7.38 -6.03
CA GLU A 53 4.99 -6.72 -5.12
C GLU A 53 4.39 -5.46 -4.51
N VAL A 54 3.74 -4.63 -5.33
CA VAL A 54 3.03 -3.43 -4.88
C VAL A 54 1.84 -3.80 -4.00
N LEU A 55 1.08 -4.86 -4.34
CA LEU A 55 -0.02 -5.35 -3.52
C LEU A 55 0.44 -5.77 -2.12
N ALA A 56 1.57 -6.48 -2.04
CA ALA A 56 2.19 -6.86 -0.76
C ALA A 56 2.66 -5.64 0.04
N ALA A 57 3.22 -4.63 -0.63
CA ALA A 57 3.68 -3.41 0.01
C ALA A 57 2.51 -2.55 0.55
N LEU A 58 1.44 -2.43 -0.23
CA LEU A 58 0.23 -1.69 0.18
C LEU A 58 -0.44 -2.31 1.40
N TRP A 59 -0.25 -3.60 1.65
CA TRP A 59 -0.85 -4.29 2.80
C TRP A 59 -0.49 -3.64 4.14
N SER A 60 0.69 -3.04 4.24
CA SER A 60 1.14 -2.42 5.49
C SER A 60 0.59 -1.02 5.73
N VAL A 61 -0.17 -0.45 4.79
CA VAL A 61 -0.59 0.97 4.84
C VAL A 61 -2.04 1.19 4.37
N TYR A 62 -2.79 0.14 4.01
CA TYR A 62 -4.11 0.31 3.41
C TYR A 62 -5.17 0.77 4.42
N ASP A 63 -5.04 0.40 5.70
CA ASP A 63 -5.92 0.87 6.77
C ASP A 63 -5.76 2.40 6.95
N GLU A 64 -4.53 2.90 6.92
CA GLU A 64 -4.23 4.34 6.99
C GLU A 64 -4.77 5.10 5.76
N LEU A 65 -4.81 4.47 4.59
CA LEU A 65 -5.45 5.06 3.41
C LEU A 65 -6.96 5.21 3.58
N MET A 66 -7.62 4.25 4.23
CA MET A 66 -9.06 4.35 4.55
C MET A 66 -9.34 5.50 5.53
N ASP A 67 -8.51 5.65 6.57
CA ASP A 67 -8.64 6.72 7.55
C ASP A 67 -8.35 8.09 6.93
N LYS A 68 -7.34 8.18 6.05
CA LYS A 68 -6.96 9.42 5.36
C LYS A 68 -8.01 9.86 4.35
N PHE A 69 -8.64 8.92 3.64
CA PHE A 69 -9.63 9.19 2.61
C PHE A 69 -10.95 8.46 2.92
N PRO A 70 -11.79 8.99 3.83
CA PRO A 70 -13.06 8.38 4.25
C PRO A 70 -14.15 8.61 3.18
N SER A 71 -13.92 8.06 2.01
CA SER A 71 -14.61 8.32 0.76
C SER A 71 -15.17 7.02 0.20
N LYS A 72 -16.40 7.07 -0.34
CA LYS A 72 -17.00 5.90 -1.03
C LYS A 72 -16.16 5.43 -2.22
N LYS A 73 -15.33 6.30 -2.79
CA LYS A 73 -14.46 5.95 -3.91
C LYS A 73 -13.26 5.14 -3.41
N MET A 74 -12.61 5.60 -2.35
CA MET A 74 -11.55 4.85 -1.65
C MET A 74 -12.07 3.52 -1.12
N ASP A 75 -13.24 3.47 -0.47
CA ASP A 75 -13.85 2.21 0.01
C ASP A 75 -13.90 1.14 -1.10
N ARG A 76 -14.39 1.53 -2.28
CA ARG A 76 -14.46 0.63 -3.44
C ARG A 76 -13.08 0.27 -3.99
N ALA A 77 -12.11 1.17 -3.90
CA ALA A 77 -10.74 0.89 -4.32
C ALA A 77 -10.08 -0.13 -3.38
N ILE A 78 -10.34 -0.04 -2.08
CA ILE A 78 -9.91 -1.01 -1.08
C ILE A 78 -10.57 -2.36 -1.31
N ASP A 79 -11.87 -2.42 -1.63
CA ASP A 79 -12.54 -3.67 -2.00
C ASP A 79 -11.83 -4.36 -3.18
N ARG A 80 -11.52 -3.60 -4.25
CA ARG A 80 -10.79 -4.12 -5.42
C ARG A 80 -9.36 -4.55 -5.06
N TYR A 81 -8.67 -3.76 -4.25
CA TYR A 81 -7.34 -4.08 -3.74
C TYR A 81 -7.35 -5.42 -2.99
N LEU A 82 -8.29 -5.61 -2.06
CA LEU A 82 -8.42 -6.84 -1.28
C LEU A 82 -8.75 -8.06 -2.16
N GLU A 83 -9.63 -7.90 -3.16
CA GLU A 83 -9.89 -8.95 -4.15
C GLU A 83 -8.64 -9.32 -4.95
N ASN A 84 -7.87 -8.33 -5.40
CA ASN A 84 -6.64 -8.55 -6.16
C ASN A 84 -5.56 -9.22 -5.30
N TYR A 85 -5.45 -8.81 -4.04
CA TYR A 85 -4.57 -9.44 -3.06
C TYR A 85 -4.94 -10.91 -2.82
N GLN A 86 -6.23 -11.23 -2.62
CA GLN A 86 -6.70 -12.60 -2.48
C GLN A 86 -6.35 -13.47 -3.69
N LYS A 87 -6.53 -12.93 -4.89
CA LYS A 87 -6.19 -13.63 -6.15
C LYS A 87 -4.69 -13.86 -6.28
N ALA A 88 -3.86 -12.86 -5.99
CA ALA A 88 -2.40 -12.93 -6.11
C ALA A 88 -1.78 -13.94 -5.13
N PHE A 89 -2.20 -13.90 -3.86
CA PHE A 89 -1.60 -14.73 -2.80
C PHE A 89 -2.38 -16.01 -2.49
N ASN A 90 -3.46 -16.29 -3.23
CA ASN A 90 -4.35 -17.43 -3.00
C ASN A 90 -4.83 -17.55 -1.53
N VAL A 91 -5.21 -16.40 -0.96
CA VAL A 91 -5.75 -16.28 0.40
C VAL A 91 -7.25 -15.98 0.38
N ARG A 92 -7.96 -16.29 1.46
CA ARG A 92 -9.38 -15.93 1.64
C ARG A 92 -9.55 -15.18 2.95
N PHE A 93 -9.99 -13.93 2.85
CA PHE A 93 -10.48 -13.18 4.01
C PHE A 93 -11.91 -13.66 4.31
N LYS A 94 -12.26 -13.76 5.60
CA LYS A 94 -13.56 -14.23 6.08
C LYS A 94 -14.50 -13.08 6.37
#